data_AF-A0A3C0IVS3-F1
#
_entry.id   AF-A0A3C0IVS3-F1
#
_cell.length_a   1.000
_cell.length_b   1.000
_cell.length_c   1.000
_cell.angle_alpha   90.00
_cell.angle_beta   90.00
_cell.angle_gamma   90.00
#
_symmetry.space_group_name_H-M   'P 1'
#
loop_
_entity.id
_entity.type
_entity.pdbx_description
1 polymer ?
#
loop_
_entity_poly.entity_id
_entity_poly.type
_entity_poly.pdbx_seq_one_letter_code
_entity_poly.pdbx_strand_id
1 'polypeptide(L)' 'MKFGVVVFPGSNCDRDVQTAARAAGYEADFIWHAATAVDGFDCLVLPG' A
#
# COMPACT_ATOMS: atom_id res chain seq x y z
N MET A 1 2.42 -8.66 9.73
CA MET A 1 3.10 -7.79 8.77
C MET A 1 2.06 -6.89 8.15
N LYS A 2 2.29 -5.58 8.17
CA LYS A 2 1.38 -4.58 7.63
C LYS A 2 1.99 -3.90 6.40
N PHE A 3 1.29 -4.00 5.27
CA PHE A 3 1.69 -3.41 4.00
C PHE A 3 1.10 -2.01 3.83
N GLY A 4 1.94 -1.08 3.38
CA GLY A 4 1.54 0.25 2.97
C GLY A 4 1.58 0.37 1.45
N VAL A 5 0.44 0.59 0.82
CA VAL A 5 0.35 0.76 -0.64
C VAL A 5 0.28 2.24 -0.95
N VAL A 6 1.32 2.77 -1.60
CA VAL A 6 1.39 4.21 -1.89
C VAL A 6 0.50 4.54 -3.09
N VAL A 7 -0.42 5.49 -2.91
CA VAL A 7 -1.33 5.95 -3.95
C VAL A 7 -0.81 7.27 -4.52
N PHE A 8 -0.41 7.23 -5.79
CA PHE A 8 -0.08 8.42 -6.58
C PHE A 8 -1.30 8.88 -7.41
N PRO A 9 -1.40 10.18 -7.75
CA PRO A 9 -2.36 10.64 -8.75
C PRO A 9 -2.16 9.88 -10.07
N GLY A 10 -3.15 9.09 -10.46
CA GLY A 10 -3.11 8.29 -11.69
C GLY A 10 -2.50 6.89 -11.55
N SER A 11 -2.18 6.42 -10.34
CA SER A 11 -1.89 4.99 -10.13
C SER A 11 -3.14 4.15 -10.41
N ASN A 12 -2.93 2.98 -11.00
CA ASN A 12 -4.02 2.12 -11.46
C ASN A 12 -4.11 0.81 -10.67
N CYS A 13 -2.98 0.33 -10.13
CA CYS A 13 -2.89 -1.00 -9.53
C CYS A 13 -2.78 -1.00 -7.99
N ASP A 14 -2.97 0.14 -7.33
CA ASP A 14 -2.98 0.22 -5.85
C ASP A 14 -3.98 -0.76 -5.21
N ARG A 15 -5.20 -0.85 -5.74
CA ARG A 15 -6.21 -1.83 -5.27
C ARG A 15 -5.82 -3.29 -5.49
N ASP A 16 -5.13 -3.58 -6.59
CA ASP A 16 -4.67 -4.95 -6.88
C ASP A 16 -3.63 -5.40 -5.86
N VAL A 17 -2.70 -4.50 -5.51
CA VAL A 17 -1.70 -4.75 -4.47
C VAL A 17 -2.37 -5.00 -3.11
N GLN A 18 -3.32 -4.15 -2.70
CA GLN A 18 -4.04 -4.35 -1.43
C GLN A 18 -4.76 -5.70 -1.40
N THR A 19 -5.42 -6.07 -2.51
CA THR A 19 -6.13 -7.34 -2.63
C THR A 19 -5.18 -8.52 -2.54
N ALA A 20 -4.05 -8.47 -3.25
CA ALA A 20 -3.04 -9.52 -3.22
C ALA A 20 -2.42 -9.69 -1.82
N ALA A 21 -2.08 -8.59 -1.13
CA ALA A 21 -1.54 -8.63 0.22
C ALA A 21 -2.53 -9.25 1.22
N ARG A 22 -3.81 -8.87 1.14
CA ARG A 22 -4.87 -9.46 1.98
C ARG A 22 -5.13 -10.92 1.67
N ALA A 23 -5.11 -11.31 0.40
CA ALA A 23 -5.22 -12.70 -0.02
C ALA A 23 -4.04 -13.56 0.49
N ALA A 24 -2.86 -12.96 0.66
CA ALA A 24 -1.69 -13.59 1.28
C ALA A 24 -1.74 -13.61 2.82
N GLY A 25 -2.82 -13.13 3.45
CA GLY A 25 -3.02 -13.14 4.91
C GLY A 25 -2.39 -11.96 5.64
N TYR A 26 -2.00 -10.90 4.94
CA TYR A 26 -1.42 -9.70 5.54
C TYR A 26 -2.42 -8.53 5.61
N GLU A 27 -2.21 -7.64 6.57
CA GLU A 27 -2.90 -6.36 6.59
C GLU A 27 -2.33 -5.43 5.51
N ALA A 28 -3.19 -4.65 4.86
CA ALA A 28 -2.76 -3.70 3.84
C ALA A 28 -3.67 -2.47 3.81
N ASP A 29 -3.06 -1.29 3.95
CA ASP A 29 -3.73 0.02 3.91
C ASP A 29 -3.07 0.95 2.88
N PHE A 30 -3.84 1.93 2.42
CA PHE A 30 -3.35 2.93 1.48
C PHE A 30 -2.61 4.06 2.19
N ILE A 31 -1.55 4.55 1.55
CA ILE A 31 -0.78 5.72 1.97
C ILE A 31 -0.85 6.74 0.84
N TRP A 32 -1.29 7.96 1.13
CA TRP A 32 -1.23 9.03 0.14
C TRP A 32 0.22 9.40 -0.18
N HIS A 33 0.58 9.58 -1.45
CA HIS A 33 1.98 9.84 -1.84
C HIS A 33 2.61 11.09 -1.20
N ALA A 34 1.80 12.05 -0.73
CA ALA A 34 2.28 13.25 -0.04
C ALA A 34 2.37 13.10 1.49
N ALA A 35 2.09 11.91 2.04
CA ALA A 35 2.33 11.63 3.46
C ALA A 35 3.83 11.74 3.77
N THR A 36 4.16 12.42 4.87
CA THR A 36 5.56 12.66 5.29
C THR A 36 6.07 11.62 6.29
N ALA A 37 5.20 10.72 6.73
CA ALA A 37 5.50 9.62 7.63
C ALA A 37 4.71 8.39 7.23
N VAL A 38 5.28 7.22 7.50
CA VAL A 38 4.75 5.89 7.13
C VAL A 38 4.91 4.92 8.30
N ASP A 39 4.75 5.43 9.52
CA ASP A 39 4.86 4.65 10.74
C ASP A 39 3.80 3.54 10.79
N GLY A 40 4.19 2.39 11.35
CA GLY A 40 3.29 1.24 11.51
C GLY A 40 3.18 0.33 10.28
N PHE A 41 3.95 0.57 9.22
CA PHE A 41 4.08 -0.33 8.08
C PHE A 41 5.41 -1.08 8.12
N ASP A 42 5.37 -2.38 7.86
CA ASP A 42 6.55 -3.25 7.79
C ASP A 42 7.10 -3.36 6.36
N CYS A 43 6.25 -3.09 5.36
CA CYS A 43 6.58 -3.17 3.95
C CYS A 43 5.83 -2.08 3.18
N LEU A 44 6.52 -1.41 2.25
CA LEU A 44 5.91 -0.41 1.37
C LEU A 44 5.91 -0.91 -0.08
N VAL A 45 4.81 -0.69 -0.77
CA VAL A 45 4.66 -1.03 -2.19
C VAL A 45 4.40 0.26 -2.97
N LEU A 46 5.18 0.47 -4.02
CA LEU A 46 4.96 1.51 -5.02
C LEU A 46 4.28 0.83 -6.23
N PRO A 47 2.96 0.95 -6.37
CA PRO A 47 2.20 0.32 -7.45
C PRO A 47 2.46 1.00 -8.80
N GLY A 48 2.07 0.30 -9.87
CA GLY A 48 2.01 0.81 -11.24
C GLY A 48 0.78 1.66 -11.53
#